data_AF-A0A920T4K5-F1
#
_entry.id   AF-A0A920T4K5-F1
#
_cell.length_a   1.000
_cell.length_b   1.000
_cell.length_c   1.000
_cell.angle_alpha   90.00
_cell.angle_beta   90.00
_cell.angle_gamma   90.00
#
_symmetry.space_group_name_H-M   'P 1'
#
loop_
_entity.id
_entity.type
_entity.pdbx_description
1 polymer ?
#
loop_
_entity_poly.entity_id
_entity_poly.type
_entity_poly.pdbx_seq_one_letter_code
_entity_poly.pdbx_strand_id
1 'polypeptide(L)' 'MQEIEELVTTFYSLSKSEQYHVGLAALYCYESMQPEISETKKDGLQKFYGIEDEKTLKFFTVHMHADKWHREVVRNL' A
#
# COMPACT_ATOMS: atom_id res chain seq x y z
N MET A 1 -18.51 -2.67 9.08
CA MET A 1 -17.65 -1.49 9.35
C MET A 1 -16.67 -1.75 10.48
N GLN A 2 -17.03 -2.49 11.52
CA GLN A 2 -16.13 -2.89 12.61
C GLN A 2 -14.74 -3.37 12.13
N GLU A 3 -14.67 -4.26 11.14
CA GLU A 3 -13.40 -4.77 10.61
C GLU A 3 -12.47 -3.65 10.05
N ILE A 4 -13.04 -2.64 9.37
CA ILE A 4 -12.27 -1.53 8.82
C ILE A 4 -11.77 -0.62 9.95
N GLU A 5 -12.62 -0.37 10.94
CA GLU A 5 -12.27 0.42 12.12
C GLU A 5 -11.16 -0.26 12.92
N GLU A 6 -11.24 -1.58 13.11
CA GLU A 6 -10.21 -2.39 13.78
C GLU A 6 -8.89 -2.35 13.01
N LEU A 7 -8.91 -2.49 11.68
CA LEU A 7 -7.71 -2.41 10.85
C LEU A 7 -7.04 -1.03 10.96
N VAL A 8 -7.79 0.04 10.79
CA VAL A 8 -7.26 1.42 10.87
C VAL A 8 -6.73 1.71 12.28
N THR A 9 -7.47 1.32 13.31
CA THR A 9 -7.06 1.51 14.71
C THR A 9 -5.79 0.72 15.03
N THR A 10 -5.66 -0.50 14.51
CA THR A 10 -4.46 -1.34 14.68
C THR A 10 -3.24 -0.67 14.07
N PHE A 11 -3.31 -0.25 12.80
CA PHE A 11 -2.19 0.45 12.14
C PHE A 11 -1.83 1.75 12.85
N TYR A 12 -2.83 2.51 13.29
CA TYR A 12 -2.62 3.78 13.99
C TYR A 12 -1.94 3.57 15.35
N SER A 13 -2.34 2.53 16.09
CA SER A 13 -1.73 2.16 17.37
C SER A 13 -0.28 1.70 17.20
N LEU A 14 -0.03 0.79 16.25
CA LEU A 14 1.33 0.29 15.97
C LEU A 14 2.28 1.41 15.52
N SER A 15 1.80 2.32 14.67
CA SER A 15 2.57 3.48 14.19
C SER A 15 2.89 4.50 15.30
N LYS A 16 2.20 4.43 16.45
CA LYS A 16 2.42 5.29 17.62
C LYS A 16 3.22 4.61 18.73
N SER A 17 3.74 3.40 18.50
CA SER A 17 4.59 2.72 19.46
C SER A 17 5.83 3.55 19.79
N GLU A 18 6.21 3.60 21.07
CA GLU A 18 7.48 4.19 21.52
C GLU A 18 8.70 3.52 20.86
N GLN A 19 8.54 2.28 20.43
CA GLN A 19 9.52 1.55 19.64
C GLN A 19 9.27 1.80 18.14
N TYR A 20 10.02 2.74 17.56
CA TYR A 20 9.84 3.16 16.16
C TYR A 20 9.83 2.00 15.15
N HIS A 21 10.65 0.97 15.38
CA HIS A 21 10.75 -0.20 14.50
C HIS A 21 9.43 -0.99 14.40
N VAL A 22 8.58 -0.95 15.43
CA VAL A 22 7.24 -1.58 15.41
C VAL A 22 6.33 -0.86 14.42
N GLY A 23 6.35 0.47 14.42
CA GLY A 23 5.57 1.27 13.46
C GLY A 23 6.06 1.04 12.03
N LEU A 24 7.38 1.04 11.83
CA LEU A 24 7.98 0.75 10.52
C LEU A 24 7.63 -0.67 10.03
N ALA A 25 7.69 -1.68 10.89
CA ALA A 25 7.33 -3.05 10.53
C ALA A 25 5.85 -3.17 10.14
N ALA A 26 4.95 -2.45 10.82
CA ALA A 26 3.53 -2.41 10.48
C ALA A 26 3.31 -1.83 9.08
N LEU A 27 3.91 -0.67 8.78
CA LEU A 27 3.83 -0.04 7.45
C LEU A 27 4.44 -0.93 6.37
N TYR A 28 5.62 -1.49 6.62
CA TYR A 28 6.31 -2.40 5.70
C TYR A 28 5.45 -3.61 5.34
N CYS A 29 4.78 -4.22 6.32
CA CYS A 29 3.91 -5.36 6.09
C CYS A 29 2.88 -5.07 4.98
N TYR A 30 2.31 -3.86 4.97
CA TYR A 30 1.34 -3.44 3.97
C TYR A 30 2.00 -2.98 2.66
N GLU A 31 2.91 -2.00 2.73
CA GLU A 31 3.50 -1.34 1.54
C GLU A 31 4.33 -2.32 0.70
N SER A 32 4.91 -3.34 1.32
CA SER A 32 5.73 -4.31 0.62
C SER A 32 4.97 -5.19 -0.39
N MET A 33 3.63 -5.27 -0.29
CA MET A 33 2.77 -6.00 -1.24
C MET A 33 2.18 -5.09 -2.33
N GLN A 34 2.25 -3.76 -2.12
CA GLN A 34 1.46 -2.81 -2.87
C GLN A 34 1.91 -2.61 -4.34
N PRO A 35 3.19 -2.78 -4.72
CA PRO A 35 3.58 -2.72 -6.13
C PRO A 35 2.85 -3.74 -7.00
N GLU A 36 2.85 -5.01 -6.60
CA GLU A 36 2.26 -6.13 -7.35
C GLU A 36 0.72 -6.07 -7.33
N ILE A 37 0.13 -5.64 -6.20
CA ILE A 37 -1.31 -5.40 -6.11
C ILE A 37 -1.71 -4.27 -7.06
N SER A 38 -0.93 -3.19 -7.13
CA SER A 38 -1.22 -2.04 -8.00
C SER A 38 -1.15 -2.40 -9.48
N GLU A 39 -0.14 -3.17 -9.89
CA GLU A 39 -0.05 -3.72 -11.25
C GLU A 39 -1.29 -4.57 -11.59
N THR A 40 -1.62 -5.53 -10.72
CA THR A 40 -2.79 -6.41 -10.91
C THR A 40 -4.10 -5.63 -10.98
N LYS A 41 -4.26 -4.58 -10.16
CA LYS A 41 -5.45 -3.73 -10.15
C LYS A 41 -5.57 -2.90 -11.42
N LYS A 42 -4.48 -2.29 -11.88
CA LYS A 42 -4.47 -1.54 -13.14
C LYS A 42 -4.87 -2.43 -14.31
N ASP A 43 -4.23 -3.59 -14.44
CA ASP A 43 -4.52 -4.56 -15.50
C ASP A 43 -5.96 -5.07 -15.45
N GLY A 44 -6.47 -5.36 -14.25
CA GLY A 44 -7.84 -5.80 -14.06
C GLY A 44 -8.87 -4.73 -14.45
N LEU A 45 -8.65 -3.47 -14.09
CA LEU A 45 -9.53 -2.36 -14.46
C LEU A 45 -9.55 -2.13 -15.97
N GLN A 46 -8.42 -2.23 -16.65
CA GLN A 46 -8.35 -2.13 -18.11
C GLN A 46 -9.06 -3.32 -18.76
N LYS A 47 -8.71 -4.54 -18.38
CA LYS A 47 -9.18 -5.76 -19.04
C LYS A 47 -10.66 -6.07 -18.83
N PHE A 48 -11.16 -5.91 -17.60
CA PHE A 48 -12.50 -6.38 -17.24
C PHE A 48 -13.53 -5.25 -17.17
N TYR A 49 -13.07 -4.00 -17.05
CA TYR A 49 -13.95 -2.84 -16.90
C TYR A 49 -13.74 -1.77 -17.99
N GLY A 50 -12.79 -1.96 -18.91
CA GLY A 50 -12.54 -1.04 -20.03
C GLY A 50 -12.06 0.35 -19.58
N ILE A 51 -11.50 0.47 -18.38
CA ILE A 51 -11.03 1.74 -17.84
C ILE A 51 -9.61 1.99 -18.33
N GLU A 52 -9.45 2.94 -19.24
CA GLU A 52 -8.14 3.32 -19.81
C GLU A 52 -7.72 4.75 -19.47
N ASP A 53 -8.59 5.52 -18.80
CA ASP A 53 -8.29 6.91 -18.40
C ASP A 53 -7.12 6.98 -17.40
N GLU A 54 -6.06 7.68 -17.79
CA GLU A 54 -4.84 7.81 -16.98
C GLU A 54 -5.12 8.43 -15.61
N LYS A 55 -6.05 9.39 -15.53
CA LYS A 55 -6.38 10.06 -14.26
C LYS A 55 -6.99 9.07 -13.26
N THR A 56 -7.85 8.17 -13.73
CA THR A 56 -8.46 7.10 -12.94
C THR A 56 -7.44 6.04 -12.52
N LEU A 57 -6.51 5.69 -13.41
CA LEU A 57 -5.46 4.69 -13.15
C LEU A 57 -4.22 5.25 -12.42
N LYS A 58 -4.19 6.56 -12.16
CA LYS A 58 -3.01 7.27 -11.63
C LYS A 58 -2.53 6.70 -10.31
N PHE A 59 -3.44 6.37 -9.40
CA PHE A 59 -3.10 5.80 -8.10
C PHE A 59 -2.25 4.54 -8.25
N PHE A 60 -2.73 3.57 -9.04
CA PHE A 60 -2.04 2.31 -9.27
C PHE A 60 -0.73 2.49 -10.04
N THR A 61 -0.71 3.39 -11.03
CA THR A 61 0.50 3.67 -11.81
C THR A 61 1.62 4.22 -10.93
N VAL A 62 1.31 5.09 -9.97
CA VAL A 62 2.30 5.61 -9.02
C VAL A 62 2.76 4.52 -8.05
N HIS A 63 1.86 3.80 -7.40
CA HIS A 63 2.21 2.84 -6.34
C HIS A 63 2.88 1.56 -6.86
N MET A 64 2.70 1.22 -8.14
CA MET A 64 3.48 0.18 -8.82
C MET A 64 5.00 0.46 -8.80
N HIS A 65 5.39 1.72 -8.67
CA HIS A 65 6.80 2.15 -8.64
C HIS A 65 7.23 2.73 -7.28
N ALA A 66 6.41 3.59 -6.67
CA ALA A 66 6.76 4.29 -5.43
C ALA A 66 6.97 3.30 -4.27
N ASP A 67 6.12 2.29 -4.15
CA ASP A 67 6.18 1.39 -2.99
C ASP A 67 7.33 0.38 -3.07
N LYS A 68 7.97 0.23 -4.24
CA LYS A 68 9.26 -0.47 -4.36
C LYS A 68 10.35 0.30 -3.60
N TRP A 69 10.35 1.61 -3.68
CA TRP A 69 11.26 2.46 -2.92
C TRP A 69 10.92 2.47 -1.44
N HIS A 70 9.63 2.63 -1.08
CA HIS A 70 9.21 2.60 0.32
C HIS A 70 9.64 1.31 1.01
N ARG A 71 9.38 0.14 0.39
CA ARG A 71 9.78 -1.15 0.99
C ARG A 71 11.30 -1.29 1.10
N GLU A 72 12.07 -0.82 0.12
CA GLU A 72 13.53 -0.89 0.17
C GLU A 72 14.10 -0.04 1.30
N VAL A 73 13.64 1.21 1.42
CA VAL A 73 14.06 2.12 2.49
C VAL A 73 13.70 1.55 3.85
N VAL A 74 12.45 1.15 4.06
CA VAL A 74 11.99 0.66 5.37
C VAL A 74 12.67 -0.65 5.76
N ARG A 75 13.01 -1.52 4.80
CA ARG A 75 13.77 -2.76 5.07
C ARG A 75 15.19 -2.51 5.56
N ASN A 76 15.78 -1.37 5.20
CA ASN A 76 17.19 -1.04 5.46
C ASN A 76 17.37 -0.04 6.63
N LEU A 77 16.29 0.35 7.32
CA LEU A 77 16.29 1.19 8.53
C LEU A 77 16.30 0.33 9.80
#